data_AF-A0A5N6PWR8-F1
#
_entry.id   AF-A0A5N6PWR8-F1
#
_cell.length_a   1.000
_cell.length_b   1.000
_cell.length_c   1.000
_cell.angle_alpha   90.00
_cell.angle_beta   90.00
_cell.angle_gamma   90.00
#
_symmetry.space_group_name_H-M   'P 1'
#
loop_
_entity.id
_entity.type
_entity.pdbx_description
1 polymer ?
#
loop_
_entity_poly.entity_id
_entity_poly.type
_entity_poly.pdbx_seq_one_letter_code
_entity_poly.pdbx_strand_id
1 'polypeptide(L)'
;MRGGLWQLGQSITRRLGQSDKKTIARRCYASEADLKKTVLYDFHIANGGKMVPFAGWSMPIQYKDSIMESTVNCRENGSLFDVSHMCGLSLRGKDCVPFLEKLVVADVAGLAPGTGSLTVFTNEKGGAIDDSVITKVTDDHIYLVVNAGCRDKDLAHIEEHMKAFKAKGGDVSWHIYDERSLLALQVTILEKSQGKVRLTGLGARDSLRLEAGLCLYGNDMEQHTTPVEAGLTWAIGKRRRAEGGFLGAEVILKQIADGPSIRRVGLFSAGPPARSHSEIQNENGENIGEVTSGGFSPCLKKNIGMGYVKSGLHKPGTKVNIVIRGKAYEGSVTKMPFVPTKYYKPT
;
A
#
# COMPACT_ATOMS: atom_id res chain seq x y z
N MET A 1 -23.26 11.33 21.26
CA MET A 1 -22.97 10.84 19.90
C MET A 1 -21.97 11.77 19.22
N ARG A 2 -20.68 11.60 19.48
CA ARG A 2 -19.55 12.22 18.76
C ARG A 2 -18.36 11.29 19.01
N GLY A 3 -17.82 10.66 17.98
CA GLY A 3 -16.68 9.75 18.13
C GLY A 3 -16.35 9.07 16.81
N GLY A 4 -15.40 9.65 16.07
CA GLY A 4 -14.99 9.09 14.78
C GLY A 4 -13.80 9.74 14.08
N LEU A 5 -13.18 10.79 14.63
CA LEU A 5 -12.00 11.42 14.02
C LEU A 5 -10.86 11.46 15.03
N TRP A 6 -10.07 10.39 15.14
CA TRP A 6 -8.70 10.50 15.66
C TRP A 6 -7.81 9.42 15.04
N GLN A 7 -6.74 9.90 14.40
CA GLN A 7 -5.44 9.27 14.14
C GLN A 7 -5.26 8.42 12.89
N LEU A 8 -4.81 9.11 11.84
CA LEU A 8 -3.96 8.59 10.76
C LEU A 8 -2.48 9.00 10.95
N GLY A 9 -2.05 9.22 12.20
CA GLY A 9 -0.78 9.92 12.49
C GLY A 9 -0.02 9.38 13.71
N GLN A 10 -0.09 8.08 14.01
CA GLN A 10 0.72 7.49 15.08
C GLN A 10 1.35 6.18 14.64
N SER A 11 2.50 6.26 13.99
CA SER A 11 3.55 5.26 14.11
C SER A 11 4.87 6.02 14.30
N ILE A 12 5.38 6.02 15.54
CA ILE A 12 6.79 6.18 15.91
C ILE A 12 6.87 6.06 17.45
N THR A 13 7.68 5.08 17.86
CA THR A 13 8.23 4.74 19.20
C THR A 13 7.29 4.37 20.36
N ARG A 14 7.41 3.10 20.80
CA ARG A 14 7.98 2.74 22.12
C ARG A 14 8.06 1.23 22.35
N ARG A 15 9.28 0.71 22.50
CA ARG A 15 9.68 -0.20 23.60
C ARG A 15 11.17 0.01 23.85
N LEU A 16 11.52 0.36 25.08
CA LEU A 16 12.66 -0.13 25.87
C LEU A 16 12.53 0.59 27.22
N GLY A 17 12.30 -0.19 28.27
CA GLY A 17 12.22 0.31 29.63
C GLY A 17 13.59 0.26 30.28
N GLN A 18 14.07 1.39 30.80
CA GLN A 18 14.58 1.55 32.17
C GLN A 18 14.90 3.04 32.43
N SER A 19 14.46 3.51 33.61
CA SER A 19 14.92 4.66 34.41
C SER A 19 15.72 5.78 33.73
N ASP A 20 15.13 6.97 33.54
CA ASP A 20 15.42 8.17 34.35
C ASP A 20 14.93 9.49 33.71
N LYS A 21 14.39 10.36 34.58
CA LYS A 21 14.10 11.81 34.46
C LYS A 21 13.30 12.33 33.24
N LYS A 22 12.06 12.75 33.54
CA LYS A 22 11.12 13.46 32.64
C LYS A 22 11.74 14.73 32.04
N THR A 23 12.08 14.68 30.76
CA THR A 23 12.09 15.87 29.90
C THR A 23 10.72 15.96 29.24
N ILE A 24 9.97 17.02 29.52
CA ILE A 24 8.67 17.27 28.89
C ILE A 24 8.94 17.68 27.44
N ALA A 25 8.92 16.72 26.51
CA ALA A 25 8.91 17.00 25.09
C ALA A 25 7.56 17.67 24.74
N ARG A 26 7.60 18.94 24.37
CA ARG A 26 6.45 19.63 23.74
C ARG A 26 6.05 18.84 22.49
N ARG A 27 4.83 18.29 22.49
CA ARG A 27 4.19 17.79 21.28
C ARG A 27 3.89 18.99 20.38
N CYS A 28 4.68 19.19 19.33
CA CYS A 28 4.29 20.05 18.23
C CYS A 28 3.26 19.27 17.39
N TYR A 29 1.99 19.64 17.51
CA TYR A 29 1.01 19.29 16.50
C TYR A 29 1.42 20.06 15.24
N ALA A 30 1.59 19.37 14.10
CA ALA A 30 1.62 20.08 12.82
C ALA A 30 0.29 20.85 12.71
N SER A 31 0.38 22.18 12.65
CA SER A 31 -0.79 23.00 12.38
C SER A 31 -1.22 22.78 10.92
N GLU A 32 -2.49 23.01 10.57
CA GLU A 32 -2.94 22.97 9.17
C GLU A 32 -2.09 23.85 8.23
N ALA A 33 -1.36 24.83 8.79
CA ALA A 33 -0.52 25.76 8.04
C ALA A 33 0.71 25.12 7.36
N ASP A 34 1.12 23.90 7.73
CA ASP A 34 2.36 23.28 7.21
C ASP A 34 2.13 22.16 6.17
N LEU A 35 0.86 21.85 5.83
CA LEU A 35 0.56 20.77 4.88
C LEU A 35 0.75 21.22 3.43
N LYS A 36 1.43 20.38 2.63
CA LYS A 36 1.51 20.55 1.18
C LYS A 36 0.10 20.46 0.57
N LYS A 37 -0.15 21.24 -0.48
CA LYS A 37 -1.42 21.28 -1.21
C LYS A 37 -1.22 20.78 -2.62
N THR A 38 -2.09 19.89 -3.10
CA THR A 38 -2.13 19.55 -4.52
C THR A 38 -2.66 20.75 -5.32
N VAL A 39 -2.42 20.75 -6.63
CA VAL A 39 -2.95 21.79 -7.54
C VAL A 39 -4.49 21.83 -7.51
N LEU A 40 -5.13 20.72 -7.11
CA LEU A 40 -6.58 20.58 -7.01
C LEU A 40 -7.12 20.95 -5.61
N TYR A 41 -6.31 21.52 -4.72
CA TYR A 41 -6.74 21.85 -3.37
C TYR A 41 -7.98 22.76 -3.36
N ASP A 42 -7.95 23.89 -4.06
CA ASP A 42 -9.10 24.81 -4.10
C ASP A 42 -10.32 24.18 -4.78
N PHE A 43 -10.08 23.32 -5.78
CA PHE A 43 -11.13 22.52 -6.40
C PHE A 43 -11.79 21.58 -5.38
N HIS A 44 -11.02 20.92 -4.51
CA HIS A 44 -11.56 20.07 -3.46
C HIS A 44 -12.41 20.87 -2.47
N ILE A 45 -11.92 22.02 -2.02
CA ILE A 45 -12.65 22.91 -1.11
C ILE A 45 -13.98 23.36 -1.73
N ALA A 46 -13.95 23.85 -2.98
CA ALA A 46 -15.13 24.31 -3.70
C ALA A 46 -16.19 23.20 -3.88
N ASN A 47 -15.76 21.93 -3.94
CA ASN A 47 -16.65 20.78 -4.08
C ASN A 47 -17.00 20.10 -2.73
N GLY A 48 -16.73 20.76 -1.60
CA GLY A 48 -17.09 20.27 -0.26
C GLY A 48 -16.20 19.14 0.26
N GLY A 49 -14.95 19.08 -0.21
CA GLY A 49 -13.93 18.16 0.29
C GLY A 49 -13.60 18.43 1.75
N LYS A 50 -13.71 17.40 2.58
CA LYS A 50 -13.29 17.46 4.00
C LYS A 50 -11.81 17.15 4.06
N MET A 51 -10.99 18.17 4.19
CA MET A 51 -9.54 18.04 4.13
C MET A 51 -8.96 17.48 5.43
N VAL A 52 -7.97 16.59 5.31
CA VAL A 52 -7.23 16.02 6.45
C VAL A 52 -5.74 15.91 6.12
N PRO A 53 -4.85 15.86 7.14
CA PRO A 53 -3.46 15.48 6.95
C PRO A 53 -3.34 14.04 6.43
N PHE A 54 -2.59 13.85 5.34
CA PHE A 54 -2.25 12.55 4.77
C PHE A 54 -0.85 12.60 4.15
N ALA A 55 0.12 11.87 4.72
CA ALA A 55 1.50 11.82 4.22
C ALA A 55 2.15 13.21 3.98
N GLY A 56 1.86 14.20 4.84
CA GLY A 56 2.37 15.57 4.69
C GLY A 56 1.58 16.46 3.73
N TRP A 57 0.48 15.95 3.16
CA TRP A 57 -0.42 16.68 2.26
C TRP A 57 -1.79 16.93 2.91
N SER A 58 -2.46 17.99 2.48
CA SER A 58 -3.87 18.24 2.79
C SER A 58 -4.75 17.60 1.71
N MET A 59 -5.38 16.47 2.04
CA MET A 59 -6.15 15.66 1.10
C MET A 59 -7.60 15.45 1.56
N PRO A 60 -8.58 15.32 0.65
CA PRO A 60 -9.98 15.12 1.02
C PRO A 60 -10.20 13.68 1.52
N ILE A 61 -10.64 13.51 2.77
CA ILE A 61 -11.02 12.18 3.29
C ILE A 61 -12.37 11.70 2.72
N GLN A 62 -13.28 12.64 2.47
CA GLN A 62 -14.57 12.44 1.83
C GLN A 62 -15.11 13.78 1.31
N TYR A 63 -16.23 13.73 0.60
CA TYR A 63 -17.00 14.90 0.14
C TYR A 63 -18.39 14.91 0.81
N LYS A 64 -19.43 15.25 0.03
CA LYS A 64 -20.84 15.18 0.43
C LYS A 64 -21.26 13.76 0.82
N ASP A 65 -20.93 12.78 -0.02
CA ASP A 65 -21.25 11.39 0.22
C ASP A 65 -20.48 10.84 1.44
N SER A 66 -21.10 9.89 2.14
CA SER A 66 -20.40 9.10 3.14
C SER A 66 -19.35 8.20 2.49
N ILE A 67 -18.34 7.79 3.26
CA ILE A 67 -17.31 6.83 2.80
C ILE A 67 -17.95 5.55 2.24
N MET A 68 -19.04 5.08 2.85
CA MET A 68 -19.75 3.87 2.41
C MET A 68 -20.42 4.08 1.06
N GLU A 69 -21.14 5.18 0.87
CA GLU A 69 -21.80 5.52 -0.40
C GLU A 69 -20.77 5.70 -1.53
N SER A 70 -19.67 6.42 -1.28
CA SER A 70 -18.61 6.59 -2.27
C SER A 70 -17.93 5.26 -2.64
N THR A 71 -17.75 4.35 -1.68
CA THR A 71 -17.19 3.02 -1.92
C THR A 71 -18.10 2.20 -2.85
N VAL A 72 -19.40 2.16 -2.55
CA VAL A 72 -20.38 1.46 -3.40
C VAL A 72 -20.47 2.11 -4.78
N ASN A 73 -20.55 3.43 -4.84
CA ASN A 73 -20.60 4.17 -6.11
C ASN A 73 -19.37 3.90 -6.99
N CYS A 74 -18.18 3.80 -6.40
CA CYS A 74 -16.98 3.42 -7.13
C CYS A 74 -17.10 2.02 -7.73
N ARG A 75 -17.79 1.06 -7.12
CA ARG A 75 -17.93 -0.30 -7.70
C ARG A 75 -18.98 -0.40 -8.81
N GLU A 76 -19.89 0.55 -8.89
CA GLU A 76 -21.06 0.52 -9.76
C GLU A 76 -20.99 1.50 -10.93
N ASN A 77 -20.53 2.72 -10.68
CA ASN A 77 -20.64 3.83 -11.63
C ASN A 77 -19.29 4.45 -11.98
N GLY A 78 -18.46 4.74 -10.97
CA GLY A 78 -17.13 5.29 -11.20
C GLY A 78 -16.77 6.43 -10.27
N SER A 79 -15.48 6.63 -10.08
CA SER A 79 -14.95 7.58 -9.10
C SER A 79 -13.65 8.21 -9.56
N LEU A 80 -13.55 9.52 -9.36
CA LEU A 80 -12.34 10.29 -9.60
C LEU A 80 -11.62 10.53 -8.27
N PHE A 81 -10.35 10.14 -8.23
CA PHE A 81 -9.46 10.34 -7.09
C PHE A 81 -8.34 11.29 -7.49
N ASP A 82 -8.08 12.30 -6.65
CA ASP A 82 -6.83 13.03 -6.70
C ASP A 82 -5.75 12.22 -5.98
N VAL A 83 -4.75 11.81 -6.75
CA VAL A 83 -3.59 11.07 -6.25
C VAL A 83 -2.28 11.80 -6.55
N SER A 84 -2.34 13.10 -6.78
CA SER A 84 -1.21 13.98 -7.15
C SER A 84 -0.15 14.13 -6.04
N HIS A 85 -0.45 13.67 -4.83
CA HIS A 85 0.51 13.57 -3.74
C HIS A 85 1.52 12.42 -3.94
N MET A 86 1.20 11.43 -4.78
CA MET A 86 2.14 10.37 -5.16
C MET A 86 3.24 10.92 -6.06
N CYS A 87 4.43 10.31 -6.02
CA CYS A 87 5.58 10.80 -6.76
C CYS A 87 5.76 9.99 -8.04
N GLY A 88 5.42 10.60 -9.18
CA GLY A 88 5.75 10.07 -10.50
C GLY A 88 7.15 10.45 -10.90
N LEU A 89 7.93 9.52 -11.44
CA LEU A 89 9.26 9.79 -11.97
C LEU A 89 9.57 8.91 -13.20
N SER A 90 10.52 9.36 -14.01
CA SER A 90 11.08 8.56 -15.09
C SER A 90 12.54 8.26 -14.86
N LEU A 91 12.93 7.01 -15.10
CA LEU A 91 14.33 6.64 -15.32
C LEU A 91 14.59 6.60 -16.83
N ARG A 92 15.72 7.17 -17.26
CA ARG A 92 16.14 7.24 -18.67
C ARG A 92 17.60 6.85 -18.83
N GLY A 93 17.96 6.37 -20.00
CA GLY A 93 19.33 5.94 -20.36
C GLY A 93 19.36 4.46 -20.72
N LYS A 94 20.38 4.04 -21.48
CA LYS A 94 20.47 2.66 -22.00
C LYS A 94 20.54 1.60 -20.90
N ASP A 95 20.95 1.98 -19.68
CA ASP A 95 21.11 1.09 -18.54
C ASP A 95 20.00 1.25 -17.48
N CYS A 96 18.90 1.97 -17.79
CA CYS A 96 17.83 2.20 -16.80
C CYS A 96 17.12 0.92 -16.34
N VAL A 97 16.92 -0.05 -17.23
CA VAL A 97 16.37 -1.38 -16.91
C VAL A 97 17.30 -2.17 -15.98
N PRO A 98 18.56 -2.47 -16.36
CA PRO A 98 19.46 -3.22 -15.49
C PRO A 98 19.81 -2.49 -14.19
N PHE A 99 19.74 -1.16 -14.16
CA PHE A 99 19.81 -0.39 -12.93
C PHE A 99 18.60 -0.67 -12.02
N LEU A 100 17.38 -0.47 -12.52
CA LEU A 100 16.16 -0.61 -11.73
C LEU A 100 15.99 -2.03 -11.18
N GLU A 101 16.35 -3.04 -11.98
CA GLU A 101 16.26 -4.44 -11.55
C GLU A 101 17.14 -4.79 -10.35
N LYS A 102 18.16 -4.00 -10.02
CA LYS A 102 18.91 -4.19 -8.77
C LYS A 102 18.06 -3.90 -7.54
N LEU A 103 17.13 -2.95 -7.66
CA LEU A 103 16.35 -2.41 -6.55
C LEU A 103 14.99 -3.08 -6.40
N VAL A 104 14.45 -3.66 -7.49
CA VAL A 104 13.09 -4.20 -7.51
C VAL A 104 13.03 -5.66 -7.91
N VAL A 105 11.97 -6.34 -7.45
CA VAL A 105 11.76 -7.78 -7.68
C VAL A 105 11.11 -8.13 -9.03
N ALA A 106 10.60 -7.14 -9.77
CA ALA A 106 9.98 -7.36 -11.07
C ALA A 106 11.00 -7.72 -12.16
N ASP A 107 10.55 -8.47 -13.17
CA ASP A 107 11.28 -8.67 -14.42
C ASP A 107 10.93 -7.51 -15.37
N VAL A 108 11.67 -6.41 -15.24
CA VAL A 108 11.47 -5.19 -16.01
C VAL A 108 11.93 -5.39 -17.45
N ALA A 109 13.02 -6.12 -17.65
CA ALA A 109 13.54 -6.46 -18.98
C ALA A 109 12.49 -7.23 -19.80
N GLY A 110 11.80 -8.18 -19.16
CA GLY A 110 10.75 -8.99 -19.77
C GLY A 110 9.42 -8.29 -20.04
N LEU A 111 9.23 -7.04 -19.59
CA LEU A 111 8.05 -6.25 -19.96
C LEU A 111 8.10 -5.85 -21.44
N ALA A 112 6.95 -5.85 -22.10
CA ALA A 112 6.80 -5.23 -23.41
C ALA A 112 6.72 -3.70 -23.25
N PRO A 113 7.23 -2.90 -24.20
CA PRO A 113 6.98 -1.47 -24.25
C PRO A 113 5.47 -1.15 -24.14
N GLY A 114 5.14 -0.12 -23.37
CA GLY A 114 3.76 0.27 -23.03
C GLY A 114 3.10 -0.56 -21.93
N THR A 115 3.75 -1.58 -21.39
CA THR A 115 3.19 -2.44 -20.32
C THR A 115 3.82 -2.13 -18.96
N GLY A 116 3.09 -2.49 -17.90
CA GLY A 116 3.53 -2.24 -16.53
C GLY A 116 3.23 -3.39 -15.58
N SER A 117 3.84 -3.32 -14.40
CA SER A 117 3.66 -4.28 -13.33
C SER A 117 3.73 -3.58 -11.98
N LEU A 118 3.06 -4.14 -10.97
CA LEU A 118 3.43 -3.90 -9.58
C LEU A 118 4.81 -4.50 -9.34
N THR A 119 5.62 -3.82 -8.53
CA THR A 119 6.86 -4.34 -7.99
C THR A 119 7.03 -3.92 -6.53
N VAL A 120 8.08 -4.44 -5.90
CA VAL A 120 8.48 -4.11 -4.54
C VAL A 120 9.96 -3.75 -4.56
N PHE A 121 10.29 -2.59 -4.03
CA PHE A 121 11.67 -2.24 -3.68
C PHE A 121 12.08 -3.03 -2.44
N THR A 122 13.23 -3.69 -2.47
CA THR A 122 13.69 -4.53 -1.37
C THR A 122 15.03 -4.06 -0.82
N ASN A 123 15.29 -4.34 0.45
CA ASN A 123 16.59 -4.14 1.08
C ASN A 123 17.42 -5.44 1.07
N GLU A 124 18.66 -5.37 1.54
CA GLU A 124 19.62 -6.49 1.59
C GLU A 124 19.12 -7.67 2.44
N LYS A 125 18.20 -7.42 3.38
CA LYS A 125 17.57 -8.44 4.24
C LYS A 125 16.31 -9.03 3.60
N GLY A 126 15.92 -8.57 2.41
CA GLY A 126 14.73 -9.03 1.68
C GLY A 126 13.42 -8.38 2.11
N GLY A 127 13.45 -7.41 3.02
CA GLY A 127 12.26 -6.69 3.45
C GLY A 127 11.85 -5.58 2.48
N ALA A 128 10.57 -5.21 2.49
CA ALA A 128 9.99 -4.23 1.57
C ALA A 128 10.32 -2.78 1.97
N ILE A 129 10.98 -2.04 1.08
CA ILE A 129 11.23 -0.60 1.22
C ILE A 129 10.00 0.19 0.79
N ASP A 130 9.38 -0.15 -0.34
CA ASP A 130 8.10 0.39 -0.79
C ASP A 130 7.53 -0.53 -1.89
N ASP A 131 6.22 -0.48 -2.12
CA ASP A 131 5.63 -1.03 -3.33
C ASP A 131 5.42 0.05 -4.38
N SER A 132 5.59 -0.29 -5.65
CA SER A 132 5.53 0.68 -6.74
C SER A 132 4.92 0.07 -7.99
N VAL A 133 4.25 0.91 -8.79
CA VAL A 133 3.84 0.54 -10.15
C VAL A 133 4.87 1.08 -11.12
N ILE A 134 5.42 0.19 -11.93
CA ILE A 134 6.36 0.52 -13.00
C ILE A 134 5.70 0.31 -14.36
N THR A 135 6.09 1.10 -15.34
CA THR A 135 5.70 0.97 -16.75
C THR A 135 6.95 1.09 -17.60
N LYS A 136 7.20 0.08 -18.43
CA LYS A 136 8.25 0.15 -19.45
C LYS A 136 7.70 0.96 -20.62
N VAL A 137 8.14 2.21 -20.76
CA VAL A 137 7.70 3.06 -21.88
C VAL A 137 8.43 2.59 -23.14
N THR A 138 9.76 2.51 -23.05
CA THR A 138 10.68 1.93 -24.04
C THR A 138 11.82 1.20 -23.29
N ASP A 139 12.79 0.62 -24.00
CA ASP A 139 13.92 -0.06 -23.37
C ASP A 139 14.87 0.89 -22.61
N ASP A 140 14.84 2.18 -22.94
CA ASP A 140 15.65 3.26 -22.36
C ASP A 140 14.82 4.28 -21.56
N HIS A 141 13.54 3.97 -21.28
CA HIS A 141 12.64 4.84 -20.51
C HIS A 141 11.65 4.01 -19.67
N ILE A 142 11.82 4.07 -18.35
CA ILE A 142 10.87 3.51 -17.38
C ILE A 142 10.15 4.64 -16.67
N TYR A 143 8.82 4.54 -16.55
CA TYR A 143 8.02 5.39 -15.66
C TYR A 143 7.65 4.60 -14.41
N LEU A 144 7.75 5.22 -13.23
CA LEU A 144 7.35 4.61 -11.98
C LEU A 144 6.63 5.61 -11.08
N VAL A 145 5.77 5.09 -10.21
CA VAL A 145 5.03 5.87 -9.21
C VAL A 145 5.34 5.29 -7.84
N VAL A 146 5.88 6.11 -6.94
CA VAL A 146 6.18 5.74 -5.54
C VAL A 146 5.19 6.38 -4.56
N ASN A 147 5.00 5.74 -3.41
CA ASN A 147 4.02 6.17 -2.43
C ASN A 147 4.40 7.53 -1.83
N ALA A 148 3.40 8.39 -1.60
CA ALA A 148 3.63 9.75 -1.10
C ALA A 148 4.37 9.79 0.25
N GLY A 149 4.03 8.88 1.17
CA GLY A 149 4.67 8.79 2.48
C GLY A 149 6.07 8.20 2.46
N CYS A 150 6.47 7.57 1.36
CA CYS A 150 7.78 6.93 1.18
C CYS A 150 8.70 7.73 0.26
N ARG A 151 8.15 8.74 -0.46
CA ARG A 151 8.86 9.58 -1.44
C ARG A 151 10.29 9.92 -1.06
N ASP A 152 10.52 10.60 0.07
CA ASP A 152 11.86 11.09 0.42
C ASP A 152 12.85 9.93 0.64
N LYS A 153 12.38 8.86 1.28
CA LYS A 153 13.16 7.64 1.53
C LYS A 153 13.48 6.90 0.22
N ASP A 154 12.49 6.74 -0.66
CA ASP A 154 12.65 5.99 -1.90
C ASP A 154 13.53 6.75 -2.89
N LEU A 155 13.35 8.07 -2.99
CA LEU A 155 14.22 8.93 -3.81
C LEU A 155 15.67 8.88 -3.29
N ALA A 156 15.88 8.97 -1.97
CA ALA A 156 17.23 8.84 -1.41
C ALA A 156 17.86 7.47 -1.73
N HIS A 157 17.09 6.38 -1.60
CA HIS A 157 17.55 5.04 -1.91
C HIS A 157 17.92 4.88 -3.40
N ILE A 158 17.07 5.37 -4.32
CA ILE A 158 17.33 5.35 -5.76
C ILE A 158 18.57 6.19 -6.09
N GLU A 159 18.69 7.41 -5.55
CA GLU A 159 19.81 8.32 -5.82
C GLU A 159 21.15 7.73 -5.36
N GLU A 160 21.20 7.13 -4.17
CA GLU A 160 22.40 6.48 -3.63
C GLU A 160 22.89 5.37 -4.57
N HIS A 161 21.99 4.47 -4.96
CA HIS A 161 22.32 3.37 -5.86
C HIS A 161 22.66 3.87 -7.27
N MET A 162 21.99 4.93 -7.73
CA MET A 162 22.25 5.53 -9.03
C MET A 162 23.65 6.14 -9.10
N LYS A 163 24.08 6.87 -8.06
CA LYS A 163 25.45 7.40 -7.96
C LYS A 163 26.48 6.27 -8.04
N ALA A 164 26.29 5.21 -7.27
CA ALA A 164 27.18 4.05 -7.29
C ALA A 164 27.19 3.33 -8.66
N PHE A 165 26.05 3.29 -9.35
CA PHE A 165 25.92 2.70 -10.68
C PHE A 165 26.64 3.54 -11.75
N LYS A 166 26.45 4.87 -11.74
CA LYS A 166 27.11 5.81 -12.66
C LYS A 166 28.61 5.89 -12.45
N ALA A 167 29.09 5.79 -11.20
CA ALA A 167 30.52 5.72 -10.90
C ALA A 167 31.22 4.51 -11.53
N LYS A 168 30.46 3.46 -11.90
CA LYS A 168 30.94 2.29 -12.63
C LYS A 168 30.75 2.39 -14.15
N GLY A 169 30.42 3.58 -14.66
CA GLY A 169 30.22 3.85 -16.09
C GLY A 169 28.81 3.57 -16.61
N GLY A 170 27.84 3.31 -15.74
CA GLY A 170 26.45 3.09 -16.14
C GLY A 170 25.72 4.36 -16.58
N ASP A 171 24.90 4.25 -17.61
CA ASP A 171 24.09 5.35 -18.17
C ASP A 171 22.64 5.27 -17.68
N VAL A 172 22.36 6.03 -16.63
CA VAL A 172 21.02 6.22 -16.10
C VAL A 172 20.89 7.62 -15.50
N SER A 173 19.70 8.19 -15.66
CA SER A 173 19.28 9.44 -15.06
C SER A 173 17.81 9.34 -14.66
N TRP A 174 17.35 10.29 -13.84
CA TRP A 174 15.95 10.42 -13.54
C TRP A 174 15.40 11.82 -13.78
N HIS A 175 14.08 11.90 -13.93
CA HIS A 175 13.31 13.13 -13.86
C HIS A 175 12.11 12.90 -12.96
N ILE A 176 11.95 13.74 -11.94
CA ILE A 176 10.84 13.67 -10.99
C ILE A 176 9.77 14.66 -11.46
N TYR A 177 8.53 14.21 -11.60
CA TYR A 177 7.44 15.01 -12.18
C TYR A 177 6.64 15.77 -11.11
N ASP A 178 7.27 16.74 -10.43
CA ASP A 178 6.58 17.62 -9.47
C ASP A 178 5.65 18.63 -10.14
N GLU A 179 5.83 18.85 -11.43
CA GLU A 179 5.00 19.70 -12.26
C GLU A 179 3.70 19.03 -12.75
N ARG A 180 3.49 17.74 -12.42
CA ARG A 180 2.32 16.98 -12.88
C ARG A 180 1.34 16.69 -11.75
N SER A 181 0.05 16.76 -12.08
CA SER A 181 -1.00 16.13 -11.29
C SER A 181 -1.17 14.67 -11.71
N LEU A 182 -1.63 13.84 -10.77
CA LEU A 182 -1.98 12.45 -11.04
C LEU A 182 -3.42 12.22 -10.60
N LEU A 183 -4.25 11.81 -11.56
CA LEU A 183 -5.65 11.51 -11.35
C LEU A 183 -5.90 10.03 -11.61
N ALA A 184 -6.71 9.40 -10.77
CA ALA A 184 -7.18 8.04 -10.99
C ALA A 184 -8.69 8.07 -11.20
N LEU A 185 -9.12 7.65 -12.39
CA LEU A 185 -10.53 7.36 -12.67
C LEU A 185 -10.74 5.85 -12.55
N GLN A 186 -11.47 5.43 -11.52
CA GLN A 186 -11.68 4.01 -11.19
C GLN A 186 -13.12 3.60 -11.42
N VAL A 187 -13.26 2.40 -12.01
CA VAL A 187 -14.47 1.77 -12.55
C VAL A 187 -15.19 2.62 -13.58
N THR A 188 -15.10 2.14 -14.81
CA THR A 188 -15.63 2.83 -15.97
C THR A 188 -16.10 1.79 -16.99
N ILE A 189 -17.40 1.82 -17.32
CA ILE A 189 -17.83 1.66 -18.71
C ILE A 189 -18.35 3.06 -19.05
N LEU A 190 -17.54 3.89 -19.72
CA LEU A 190 -17.76 5.35 -19.84
C LEU A 190 -19.21 5.70 -20.19
N GLU A 191 -19.81 4.94 -21.09
CA GLU A 191 -21.20 5.09 -21.53
C GLU A 191 -22.23 4.86 -20.41
N LYS A 192 -22.04 3.86 -19.53
CA LYS A 192 -22.97 3.53 -18.43
C LYS A 192 -22.85 4.49 -17.24
N SER A 193 -21.75 5.23 -17.19
CA SER A 193 -21.29 6.05 -16.09
C SER A 193 -21.45 7.56 -16.33
N GLN A 194 -21.92 7.96 -17.51
CA GLN A 194 -22.12 9.37 -17.86
C GLN A 194 -23.05 10.05 -16.84
N GLY A 195 -22.58 11.16 -16.26
CA GLY A 195 -23.28 11.89 -15.19
C GLY A 195 -23.26 11.24 -13.80
N LYS A 196 -22.57 10.10 -13.62
CA LYS A 196 -22.53 9.35 -12.34
C LYS A 196 -21.13 9.25 -11.71
N VAL A 197 -20.10 9.77 -12.37
CA VAL A 197 -18.75 9.86 -11.79
C VAL A 197 -18.78 10.83 -10.62
N ARG A 198 -18.23 10.41 -9.47
CA ARG A 198 -18.18 11.23 -8.25
C ARG A 198 -16.74 11.45 -7.80
N LEU A 199 -16.49 12.58 -7.14
CA LEU A 199 -15.25 12.79 -6.41
C LEU A 199 -15.22 11.85 -5.20
N THR A 200 -14.11 11.15 -5.03
CA THR A 200 -13.97 10.15 -3.96
C THR A 200 -12.69 10.39 -3.17
N GLY A 201 -12.83 10.44 -1.85
CA GLY A 201 -11.75 10.74 -0.91
C GLY A 201 -11.02 9.51 -0.36
N LEU A 202 -10.05 9.79 0.52
CA LEU A 202 -9.17 8.78 1.12
C LEU A 202 -9.90 7.66 1.87
N GLY A 203 -11.01 7.95 2.55
CA GLY A 203 -11.72 6.93 3.33
C GLY A 203 -12.29 5.81 2.46
N ALA A 204 -12.86 6.17 1.32
CA ALA A 204 -13.35 5.19 0.35
C ALA A 204 -12.20 4.52 -0.41
N ARG A 205 -11.10 5.23 -0.69
CA ARG A 205 -9.87 4.64 -1.25
C ARG A 205 -9.36 3.49 -0.36
N ASP A 206 -9.29 3.69 0.95
CA ASP A 206 -8.85 2.66 1.90
C ASP A 206 -9.82 1.47 1.98
N SER A 207 -11.14 1.73 1.93
CA SER A 207 -12.14 0.66 1.90
C SER A 207 -12.03 -0.19 0.63
N LEU A 208 -11.90 0.46 -0.53
CA LEU A 208 -11.81 -0.21 -1.84
C LEU A 208 -10.54 -1.06 -1.98
N ARG A 209 -9.38 -0.54 -1.56
CA ARG A 209 -8.11 -1.28 -1.62
C ARG A 209 -8.13 -2.49 -0.68
N LEU A 210 -8.69 -2.32 0.52
CA LEU A 210 -8.81 -3.40 1.50
C LEU A 210 -9.71 -4.52 0.97
N GLU A 211 -10.89 -4.17 0.43
CA GLU A 211 -11.79 -5.14 -0.23
C GLU A 211 -11.13 -5.84 -1.43
N ALA A 212 -10.22 -5.16 -2.15
CA ALA A 212 -9.43 -5.74 -3.23
C ALA A 212 -8.20 -6.53 -2.75
N GLY A 213 -7.95 -6.61 -1.43
CA GLY A 213 -6.81 -7.33 -0.85
C GLY A 213 -5.44 -6.69 -1.15
N LEU A 214 -5.43 -5.42 -1.57
CA LEU A 214 -4.24 -4.67 -1.89
C LEU A 214 -3.57 -4.15 -0.61
N CYS A 215 -2.26 -4.33 -0.53
CA CYS A 215 -1.48 -3.86 0.59
C CYS A 215 -1.46 -2.33 0.68
N LEU A 216 -1.27 -1.83 1.89
CA LEU A 216 -0.89 -0.46 2.19
C LEU A 216 0.49 -0.49 2.85
N TYR A 217 1.50 0.08 2.21
CA TYR A 217 2.83 0.19 2.80
C TYR A 217 2.78 0.97 4.14
N GLY A 218 3.52 0.50 5.14
CA GLY A 218 3.49 1.02 6.52
C GLY A 218 2.39 0.40 7.39
N ASN A 219 1.51 -0.41 6.80
CA ASN A 219 0.50 -1.21 7.50
C ASN A 219 0.69 -2.70 7.22
N ASP A 220 0.47 -3.10 5.96
CA ASP A 220 0.44 -4.51 5.56
C ASP A 220 1.78 -5.00 5.04
N MET A 221 2.75 -4.11 4.87
CA MET A 221 4.14 -4.43 4.56
C MET A 221 5.04 -3.28 5.02
N GLU A 222 6.27 -3.61 5.39
CA GLU A 222 7.30 -2.66 5.80
C GLU A 222 8.70 -3.28 5.68
N GLN A 223 9.73 -2.57 6.14
CA GLN A 223 11.15 -2.91 5.91
C GLN A 223 11.62 -4.26 6.47
N HIS A 224 10.85 -4.89 7.34
CA HIS A 224 11.17 -6.20 7.91
C HIS A 224 10.22 -7.31 7.45
N THR A 225 9.33 -7.01 6.49
CA THR A 225 8.40 -7.97 5.90
C THR A 225 8.82 -8.24 4.46
N THR A 226 9.04 -9.50 4.12
CA THR A 226 9.42 -9.85 2.74
C THR A 226 8.20 -9.85 1.80
N PRO A 227 8.42 -9.74 0.47
CA PRO A 227 7.34 -9.94 -0.50
C PRO A 227 6.68 -11.33 -0.39
N VAL A 228 7.38 -12.35 0.08
CA VAL A 228 6.83 -13.71 0.23
C VAL A 228 5.88 -13.76 1.43
N GLU A 229 6.30 -13.21 2.56
CA GLU A 229 5.45 -13.07 3.77
C GLU A 229 4.20 -12.24 3.46
N ALA A 230 4.34 -11.16 2.69
CA ALA A 230 3.25 -10.30 2.26
C ALA A 230 2.32 -10.91 1.19
N GLY A 231 2.56 -12.15 0.75
CA GLY A 231 1.73 -12.79 -0.29
C GLY A 231 1.87 -12.11 -1.65
N LEU A 232 3.01 -11.48 -1.93
CA LEU A 232 3.36 -10.77 -3.16
C LEU A 232 4.37 -11.54 -4.02
N THR A 233 4.54 -12.85 -3.80
CA THR A 233 5.40 -13.70 -4.65
C THR A 233 5.07 -13.54 -6.13
N TRP A 234 3.81 -13.29 -6.49
CA TRP A 234 3.36 -13.04 -7.86
C TRP A 234 4.03 -11.82 -8.53
N ALA A 235 4.47 -10.82 -7.76
CA ALA A 235 5.18 -9.64 -8.27
C ALA A 235 6.66 -9.92 -8.58
N ILE A 236 7.21 -11.04 -8.09
CA ILE A 236 8.57 -11.47 -8.36
C ILE A 236 8.58 -12.16 -9.74
N GLY A 237 9.23 -11.52 -10.71
CA GLY A 237 9.23 -11.97 -12.10
C GLY A 237 9.85 -13.37 -12.26
N LYS A 238 9.36 -14.17 -13.23
CA LYS A 238 9.79 -15.57 -13.40
C LYS A 238 11.31 -15.69 -13.57
N ARG A 239 11.91 -14.85 -14.42
CA ARG A 239 13.36 -14.79 -14.61
C ARG A 239 14.08 -14.42 -13.32
N ARG A 240 13.58 -13.42 -12.60
CA ARG A 240 14.14 -12.96 -11.32
C ARG A 240 14.11 -14.05 -10.24
N ARG A 241 13.11 -14.94 -10.25
CA ARG A 241 13.08 -16.11 -9.33
C ARG A 241 14.18 -17.14 -9.64
N ALA A 242 14.60 -17.24 -10.90
CA ALA A 242 15.66 -18.16 -11.31
C ALA A 242 17.05 -17.56 -11.12
N GLU A 243 17.21 -16.26 -11.39
CA GLU A 243 18.52 -15.59 -11.44
C GLU A 243 18.85 -14.80 -10.17
N GLY A 244 17.84 -14.36 -9.40
CA GLY A 244 18.02 -13.38 -8.34
C GLY A 244 18.47 -12.02 -8.88
N GLY A 245 19.58 -11.50 -8.35
CA GLY A 245 20.19 -10.24 -8.79
C GLY A 245 19.51 -8.96 -8.31
N PHE A 246 18.59 -9.06 -7.35
CA PHE A 246 18.00 -7.93 -6.62
C PHE A 246 18.39 -7.98 -5.14
N LEU A 247 18.28 -6.84 -4.44
CA LEU A 247 18.59 -6.75 -3.01
C LEU A 247 17.75 -7.75 -2.19
N GLY A 248 18.42 -8.56 -1.37
CA GLY A 248 17.78 -9.57 -0.52
C GLY A 248 17.31 -10.82 -1.24
N ALA A 249 17.75 -11.05 -2.48
CA ALA A 249 17.37 -12.22 -3.28
C ALA A 249 17.60 -13.55 -2.54
N GLU A 250 18.73 -13.75 -1.86
CA GLU A 250 19.01 -14.99 -1.15
C GLU A 250 17.92 -15.35 -0.11
N VAL A 251 17.50 -14.37 0.70
CA VAL A 251 16.44 -14.55 1.72
C VAL A 251 15.10 -14.84 1.05
N ILE A 252 14.75 -14.03 0.05
CA ILE A 252 13.46 -14.11 -0.65
C ILE A 252 13.33 -15.44 -1.41
N LEU A 253 14.36 -15.85 -2.16
CA LEU A 253 14.36 -17.09 -2.92
C LEU A 253 14.31 -18.31 -1.99
N LYS A 254 15.01 -18.28 -0.86
CA LYS A 254 14.89 -19.31 0.16
C LYS A 254 13.46 -19.41 0.69
N GLN A 255 12.80 -18.29 1.00
CA GLN A 255 11.41 -18.29 1.44
C GLN A 255 10.41 -18.77 0.37
N ILE A 256 10.71 -18.59 -0.93
CA ILE A 256 9.90 -19.17 -2.00
C ILE A 256 9.99 -20.69 -1.99
N ALA A 257 11.18 -21.24 -1.77
CA ALA A 257 11.42 -22.68 -1.72
C ALA A 257 10.86 -23.33 -0.44
N ASP A 258 11.19 -22.77 0.71
CA ASP A 258 10.92 -23.37 2.03
C ASP A 258 9.56 -22.94 2.61
N GLY A 259 9.04 -21.81 2.16
CA GLY A 259 7.91 -21.10 2.75
C GLY A 259 8.34 -20.14 3.87
N PRO A 260 7.65 -18.98 4.03
CA PRO A 260 7.91 -18.04 5.11
C PRO A 260 7.38 -18.54 6.46
N SER A 261 7.89 -18.00 7.57
CA SER A 261 7.45 -18.34 8.94
C SER A 261 6.10 -17.71 9.32
N ILE A 262 5.76 -16.58 8.69
CA ILE A 262 4.48 -15.88 8.80
C ILE A 262 3.91 -15.59 7.42
N ARG A 263 2.59 -15.44 7.32
CA ARG A 263 1.92 -15.13 6.05
C ARG A 263 0.82 -14.11 6.27
N ARG A 264 0.74 -13.14 5.36
CA ARG A 264 -0.40 -12.24 5.27
C ARG A 264 -1.64 -13.00 4.80
N VAL A 265 -2.75 -12.76 5.49
CA VAL A 265 -4.06 -13.37 5.24
C VAL A 265 -5.16 -12.34 5.22
N GLY A 266 -6.28 -12.67 4.58
CA GLY A 266 -7.54 -11.96 4.76
C GLY A 266 -8.31 -12.52 5.94
N LEU A 267 -9.11 -11.69 6.60
CA LEU A 267 -9.88 -12.03 7.79
C LEU A 267 -11.32 -11.54 7.65
N PHE A 268 -12.29 -12.36 8.05
CA PHE A 268 -13.62 -11.90 8.48
C PHE A 268 -13.68 -11.90 10.00
N SER A 269 -14.40 -10.94 10.59
CA SER A 269 -14.63 -10.90 12.04
C SER A 269 -16.04 -10.46 12.40
N ALA A 270 -16.57 -11.02 13.49
CA ALA A 270 -17.77 -10.53 14.16
C ALA A 270 -17.46 -9.27 15.00
N GLY A 271 -18.50 -8.67 15.57
CA GLY A 271 -18.37 -7.53 16.47
C GLY A 271 -18.03 -6.21 15.77
N PRO A 272 -17.34 -5.27 16.45
CA PRO A 272 -16.83 -4.05 15.83
C PRO A 272 -15.75 -4.35 14.78
N PRO A 273 -15.49 -3.44 13.82
CA PRO A 273 -14.35 -3.59 12.90
C PRO A 273 -13.02 -3.66 13.65
N ALA A 274 -12.22 -4.68 13.35
CA ALA A 274 -10.86 -4.80 13.86
C ALA A 274 -9.99 -3.63 13.40
N ARG A 275 -9.00 -3.26 14.21
CA ARG A 275 -8.04 -2.20 13.89
C ARG A 275 -6.64 -2.79 13.81
N SER A 276 -5.72 -2.04 13.22
CA SER A 276 -4.31 -2.39 13.25
C SER A 276 -3.86 -2.66 14.69
N HIS A 277 -2.99 -3.64 14.87
CA HIS A 277 -2.49 -4.13 16.16
C HIS A 277 -3.50 -4.93 17.02
N SER A 278 -4.69 -5.26 16.48
CA SER A 278 -5.56 -6.26 17.12
C SER A 278 -4.92 -7.64 17.08
N GLU A 279 -4.88 -8.34 18.21
CA GLU A 279 -4.39 -9.71 18.28
C GLU A 279 -5.28 -10.67 17.50
N ILE A 280 -4.65 -11.62 16.83
CA ILE A 280 -5.30 -12.79 16.23
C ILE A 280 -4.98 -13.98 17.13
N GLN A 281 -6.00 -14.57 17.72
CA GLN A 281 -5.89 -15.73 18.61
C GLN A 281 -6.44 -16.99 17.95
N ASN A 282 -5.93 -18.15 18.35
CA ASN A 282 -6.55 -19.44 18.02
C ASN A 282 -7.76 -19.73 18.93
N GLU A 283 -8.37 -20.91 18.79
CA GLU A 283 -9.51 -21.33 19.62
C GLU A 283 -9.17 -21.48 21.11
N ASN A 284 -7.89 -21.68 21.45
CA ASN A 284 -7.40 -21.78 22.83
C ASN A 284 -7.06 -20.41 23.46
N GLY A 285 -7.23 -19.31 22.71
CA GLY A 285 -6.89 -17.95 23.17
C GLY A 285 -5.40 -17.60 23.05
N GLU A 286 -4.59 -18.43 22.40
CA GLU A 286 -3.17 -18.14 22.20
C GLU A 286 -2.99 -17.18 21.02
N ASN A 287 -2.13 -16.17 21.19
CA ASN A 287 -1.79 -15.25 20.11
C ASN A 287 -0.98 -15.95 19.00
N ILE A 288 -1.53 -15.94 17.79
CA ILE A 288 -0.96 -16.53 16.58
C ILE A 288 -0.62 -15.50 15.50
N GLY A 289 -0.87 -14.22 15.75
CA GLY A 289 -0.78 -13.19 14.73
C GLY A 289 -1.33 -11.83 15.12
N GLU A 290 -1.31 -10.91 14.18
CA GLU A 290 -1.74 -9.53 14.37
C GLU A 290 -2.43 -8.98 13.12
N VAL A 291 -3.49 -8.21 13.33
CA VAL A 291 -4.20 -7.45 12.28
C VAL A 291 -3.36 -6.23 11.88
N THR A 292 -3.15 -6.04 10.58
CA THR A 292 -2.42 -4.88 10.01
C THR A 292 -3.35 -3.79 9.49
N SER A 293 -4.47 -4.21 8.89
CA SER A 293 -5.51 -3.32 8.34
C SER A 293 -6.89 -3.88 8.67
N GLY A 294 -7.89 -3.04 8.95
CA GLY A 294 -9.23 -3.52 9.24
C GLY A 294 -10.32 -2.45 9.16
N GLY A 295 -11.48 -2.85 8.66
CA GLY A 295 -12.60 -1.96 8.41
C GLY A 295 -13.90 -2.70 8.11
N PHE A 296 -14.98 -1.93 7.98
CA PHE A 296 -16.26 -2.46 7.50
C PHE A 296 -16.27 -2.40 5.97
N SER A 297 -16.59 -3.50 5.31
CA SER A 297 -16.80 -3.58 3.86
C SER A 297 -18.24 -3.16 3.53
N PRO A 298 -18.46 -2.01 2.86
CA PRO A 298 -19.80 -1.60 2.44
C PRO A 298 -20.39 -2.56 1.41
N CYS A 299 -19.56 -3.16 0.56
CA CYS A 299 -20.01 -4.03 -0.51
C CYS A 299 -20.40 -5.43 -0.01
N LEU A 300 -19.74 -5.94 1.03
CA LEU A 300 -20.05 -7.25 1.61
C LEU A 300 -20.95 -7.17 2.84
N LYS A 301 -21.12 -5.98 3.43
CA LYS A 301 -21.79 -5.74 4.71
C LYS A 301 -21.19 -6.57 5.87
N LYS A 302 -19.86 -6.71 5.88
CA LYS A 302 -19.08 -7.49 6.85
C LYS A 302 -17.84 -6.74 7.29
N ASN A 303 -17.32 -7.02 8.49
CA ASN A 303 -15.99 -6.57 8.84
C ASN A 303 -14.95 -7.44 8.13
N ILE A 304 -14.00 -6.77 7.48
CA ILE A 304 -12.87 -7.40 6.84
C ILE A 304 -11.57 -6.83 7.42
N GLY A 305 -10.51 -7.62 7.37
CA GLY A 305 -9.18 -7.17 7.74
C GLY A 305 -8.09 -7.96 7.06
N MET A 306 -6.89 -7.42 7.07
CA MET A 306 -5.68 -8.14 6.73
C MET A 306 -4.80 -8.23 7.97
N GLY A 307 -3.98 -9.26 8.03
CA GLY A 307 -3.05 -9.45 9.13
C GLY A 307 -2.08 -10.58 8.83
N TYR A 308 -1.13 -10.79 9.72
CA TYR A 308 -0.15 -11.87 9.62
C TYR A 308 -0.47 -12.96 10.63
N VAL A 309 -0.40 -14.21 10.19
CA VAL A 309 -0.50 -15.38 11.06
C VAL A 309 0.72 -16.28 10.86
N LYS A 310 1.06 -17.06 11.89
CA LYS A 310 2.08 -18.12 11.80
C LYS A 310 1.77 -19.08 10.65
N SER A 311 2.80 -19.53 9.95
CA SER A 311 2.67 -20.53 8.89
C SER A 311 1.98 -21.80 9.40
N GLY A 312 1.21 -22.44 8.52
CA GLY A 312 0.25 -23.51 8.88
C GLY A 312 -1.16 -23.01 9.21
N LEU A 313 -1.33 -21.77 9.70
CA LEU A 313 -2.64 -21.22 10.09
C LEU A 313 -3.27 -20.28 9.06
N HIS A 314 -2.71 -20.22 7.85
CA HIS A 314 -3.07 -19.26 6.80
C HIS A 314 -4.12 -19.78 5.80
N LYS A 315 -4.63 -21.01 5.99
CA LYS A 315 -5.58 -21.63 5.05
C LYS A 315 -6.95 -20.95 5.18
N PRO A 316 -7.63 -20.62 4.06
CA PRO A 316 -9.01 -20.15 4.11
C PRO A 316 -9.91 -21.12 4.87
N GLY A 317 -10.78 -20.60 5.74
CA GLY A 317 -11.65 -21.37 6.63
C GLY A 317 -11.06 -21.66 8.00
N THR A 318 -9.76 -21.39 8.25
CA THR A 318 -9.18 -21.49 9.60
C THR A 318 -9.91 -20.54 10.55
N LYS A 319 -10.49 -21.09 11.62
CA LYS A 319 -11.16 -20.33 12.68
C LYS A 319 -10.14 -19.61 13.54
N VAL A 320 -10.44 -18.36 13.87
CA VAL A 320 -9.62 -17.49 14.72
C VAL A 320 -10.52 -16.61 15.58
N ASN A 321 -9.97 -16.04 16.64
CA ASN A 321 -10.61 -14.98 17.40
C ASN A 321 -9.81 -13.68 17.21
N ILE A 322 -10.51 -12.55 17.02
CA ILE A 322 -9.87 -11.24 16.92
C ILE A 322 -10.14 -10.46 18.21
N VAL A 323 -9.08 -10.01 18.88
CA VAL A 323 -9.20 -9.25 20.12
C VAL A 323 -9.43 -7.78 19.80
N ILE A 324 -10.62 -7.29 20.15
CA ILE A 324 -11.05 -5.92 19.88
C ILE A 324 -11.46 -5.29 21.21
N ARG A 325 -10.70 -4.28 21.64
CA ARG A 325 -10.92 -3.56 22.91
C ARG A 325 -10.99 -4.53 24.11
N GLY A 326 -10.11 -5.52 24.13
CA GLY A 326 -10.00 -6.53 25.21
C GLY A 326 -11.04 -7.65 25.16
N LYS A 327 -11.91 -7.71 24.13
CA LYS A 327 -12.88 -8.80 23.95
C LYS A 327 -12.55 -9.61 22.70
N ALA A 328 -12.59 -10.92 22.82
CA ALA A 328 -12.43 -11.84 21.71
C ALA A 328 -13.74 -11.93 20.91
N TYR A 329 -13.64 -11.76 19.59
CA TYR A 329 -14.75 -11.94 18.65
C TYR A 329 -14.39 -13.01 17.64
N GLU A 330 -15.35 -13.88 17.33
CA GLU A 330 -15.16 -14.93 16.32
C GLU A 330 -14.78 -14.34 14.96
N GLY A 331 -13.89 -15.03 14.27
CA GLY A 331 -13.42 -14.68 12.94
C GLY A 331 -12.94 -15.89 12.16
N SER A 332 -12.56 -15.66 10.91
CA SER A 332 -12.00 -16.69 10.05
C SER A 332 -11.01 -16.13 9.07
N VAL A 333 -9.98 -16.91 8.76
CA VAL A 333 -9.10 -16.67 7.63
C VAL A 333 -9.90 -16.86 6.35
N THR A 334 -9.75 -15.93 5.40
CA THR A 334 -10.46 -15.95 4.13
C THR A 334 -9.54 -15.60 2.95
N LYS A 335 -9.98 -15.97 1.76
CA LYS A 335 -9.28 -15.66 0.51
C LYS A 335 -9.41 -14.17 0.19
N MET A 336 -8.32 -13.61 -0.34
CA MET A 336 -8.31 -12.28 -0.96
C MET A 336 -8.18 -12.40 -2.49
N PRO A 337 -8.75 -11.46 -3.27
CA PRO A 337 -9.53 -10.29 -2.84
C PRO A 337 -10.86 -10.68 -2.18
N PHE A 338 -11.38 -9.85 -1.27
CA PHE A 338 -12.66 -10.11 -0.60
C PHE A 338 -13.85 -9.86 -1.54
N VAL A 339 -13.74 -8.82 -2.37
CA VAL A 339 -14.66 -8.53 -3.46
C VAL A 339 -13.96 -8.85 -4.78
N PRO A 340 -14.54 -9.70 -5.66
CA PRO A 340 -13.91 -10.06 -6.93
C PRO A 340 -13.50 -8.85 -7.76
N THR A 341 -12.29 -8.88 -8.33
CA THR A 341 -11.79 -7.83 -9.20
C THR A 341 -12.45 -7.89 -10.58
N LYS A 342 -12.52 -6.74 -11.25
CA LYS A 342 -13.07 -6.58 -12.60
C LYS A 342 -12.03 -5.99 -13.56
N TYR A 343 -10.76 -6.38 -13.39
CA TYR A 343 -9.69 -5.90 -14.27
C TYR A 343 -10.00 -6.28 -15.72
N TYR A 344 -9.96 -5.29 -16.61
CA TYR A 344 -10.08 -5.55 -18.04
C TYR A 344 -8.90 -6.41 -18.50
N LYS A 345 -9.20 -7.48 -19.25
CA LYS A 345 -8.20 -8.31 -19.90
C LYS A 345 -8.40 -8.12 -21.41
N PRO A 346 -7.38 -7.66 -22.15
CA PRO A 346 -7.46 -7.61 -23.61
C PRO A 346 -7.77 -9.03 -24.11
N THR A 347 -8.79 -9.15 -24.96
CA THR A 347 -9.14 -10.39 -25.65
C THR A 347 -8.18 -10.69 -26.78
#